data_AF-A0A369VJR3-F1
#
_entry.id   AF-A0A369VJR3-F1
#
_cell.length_a   1.000
_cell.length_b   1.000
_cell.length_c   1.000
_cell.angle_alpha   90.00
_cell.angle_beta   90.00
_cell.angle_gamma   90.00
#
_symmetry.space_group_name_H-M   'P 1'
#
loop_
_entity.id
_entity.type
_entity.pdbx_description
1 polymer ?
#
loop_
_entity_poly.entity_id
_entity_poly.type
_entity_poly.pdbx_seq_one_letter_code
_entity_poly.pdbx_strand_id
1 'polypeptide(L)'
;MNIPDDFPRQQDPAALSSAHPKIAVRLIDGKYVGGHTQAELETRYDVCVDLVTQLVAYYHRKKVQPPVRTPDELLMRIEEALGQKGWGLTAAEIAWCIRQVRAAIRSGG
;
A
#
# COMPACT_ATOMS: atom_id res chain seq x y z
N MET A 1 16.83 -5.70 2.85
CA MET A 1 15.86 -5.84 1.74
C MET A 1 16.14 -4.76 0.69
N ASN A 2 15.95 -4.99 -0.62
CA ASN A 2 16.13 -3.92 -1.62
C ASN A 2 14.77 -3.29 -1.95
N ILE A 3 14.42 -2.20 -1.27
CA ILE A 3 13.16 -1.48 -1.49
C ILE A 3 13.32 -0.56 -2.71
N PRO A 4 12.44 -0.67 -3.73
CA PRO A 4 12.54 0.16 -4.93
C PRO A 4 12.35 1.64 -4.60
N ASP A 5 13.06 2.51 -5.33
CA ASP A 5 12.98 3.98 -5.13
C ASP A 5 11.61 4.59 -5.37
N ASP A 6 10.77 3.89 -6.12
CA ASP A 6 9.39 4.27 -6.42
C ASP A 6 8.41 3.92 -5.28
N PHE A 7 8.86 3.20 -4.23
CA PHE A 7 8.05 2.92 -3.04
C PHE A 7 7.93 4.17 -2.16
N PRO A 8 6.72 4.54 -1.69
CA PRO A 8 6.54 5.73 -0.85
C PRO A 8 7.27 5.61 0.49
N ARG A 9 8.20 6.54 0.72
CA ARG A 9 9.01 6.60 1.96
C ARG A 9 8.53 7.66 2.96
N GLN A 10 7.63 8.55 2.55
CA GLN A 10 7.12 9.65 3.38
C GLN A 10 5.89 9.25 4.21
N GLN A 11 5.85 9.70 5.47
CA GLN A 11 4.66 9.60 6.30
C GLN A 11 3.67 10.70 5.93
N ASP A 12 2.40 10.31 5.72
CA ASP A 12 1.31 11.28 5.70
C ASP A 12 1.04 11.71 7.15
N PRO A 13 1.17 13.01 7.50
CA PRO A 13 0.95 13.48 8.87
C PRO A 13 -0.48 13.19 9.37
N ALA A 14 -1.45 12.93 8.48
CA ALA A 14 -2.82 12.56 8.86
C ALA A 14 -2.95 11.12 9.40
N ALA A 15 -2.02 10.22 9.06
CA ALA A 15 -2.03 8.83 9.54
C ALA A 15 -1.66 8.69 11.03
N LEU A 16 -1.09 9.75 11.63
CA LEU A 16 -0.73 9.80 13.05
C LEU A 16 -1.94 10.02 13.98
N SER A 17 -3.13 10.30 13.44
CA SER A 17 -4.29 10.69 14.25
C SER A 17 -5.14 9.51 14.79
N SER A 18 -4.87 8.25 14.38
CA SER A 18 -5.76 7.12 14.74
C SER A 18 -5.08 5.82 15.16
N ALA A 19 -3.77 5.84 15.45
CA ALA A 19 -3.11 4.73 16.13
C ALA A 19 -2.48 5.23 17.44
N HIS A 20 -2.82 4.56 18.54
CA HIS A 20 -2.35 4.84 19.89
C HIS A 20 -0.85 5.20 19.96
N PRO A 21 -0.44 6.11 20.88
CA PRO A 21 0.93 6.63 20.98
C PRO A 21 1.88 5.57 21.55
N LYS A 22 2.35 4.67 20.69
CA LYS A 22 3.52 3.81 20.93
C LYS A 22 4.48 3.80 19.74
N ILE A 23 4.27 4.66 18.74
CA ILE A 23 5.31 4.95 17.74
C ILE A 23 6.24 5.97 18.39
N ALA A 24 7.35 5.43 18.88
CA ALA A 24 8.36 6.13 19.62
C ALA A 24 8.98 7.26 18.78
N VAL A 25 8.56 8.49 19.06
CA VAL A 25 9.33 9.68 18.72
C VAL A 25 10.63 9.60 19.52
N ARG A 26 11.71 9.06 18.94
CA ARG A 26 13.04 9.18 19.53
C ARG A 26 13.61 10.53 19.14
N LEU A 27 13.71 11.42 20.12
CA LEU A 27 14.50 12.65 20.04
C LEU A 27 15.98 12.24 19.94
N ILE A 28 16.55 12.28 18.74
CA ILE A 28 18.00 12.20 18.56
C ILE A 28 18.47 13.63 18.31
N ASP A 29 19.29 14.16 19.22
CA ASP A 29 19.95 15.46 19.08
C ASP A 29 19.00 16.65 18.88
N GLY A 30 17.88 16.68 19.63
CA GLY A 30 16.92 17.79 19.58
C GLY A 30 16.15 17.94 18.27
N LYS A 31 16.29 17.00 17.32
CA LYS A 31 15.57 16.98 16.05
C LYS A 31 14.53 15.87 16.01
N TYR A 32 13.29 16.25 15.70
CA TYR A 32 12.25 15.31 15.32
C TYR A 32 12.63 14.72 13.97
N VAL A 33 13.19 13.52 13.94
CA VAL A 33 13.44 12.79 12.70
C VAL A 33 12.11 12.19 12.26
N GLY A 34 11.36 12.91 11.41
CA GLY A 34 10.14 12.42 10.78
C GLY A 34 10.48 11.50 9.62
N GLY A 35 10.07 10.23 9.70
CA GLY A 35 10.28 9.23 8.66
C GLY A 35 10.23 7.81 9.22
N HIS A 36 9.84 6.84 8.39
CA HIS A 36 10.00 5.43 8.74
C HIS A 36 11.49 5.11 8.89
N THR A 37 11.86 4.44 9.98
CA THR A 37 13.18 3.79 10.07
C THR A 37 13.32 2.78 8.93
N GLN A 38 14.56 2.42 8.56
CA GLN A 38 14.80 1.41 7.52
C GLN A 38 13.98 0.12 7.78
N ALA A 39 13.93 -0.35 9.02
CA ALA A 39 13.18 -1.55 9.41
C ALA A 39 11.65 -1.38 9.27
N GLU A 40 11.11 -0.21 9.61
CA GLU A 40 9.69 0.09 9.41
C GLU A 40 9.35 0.18 7.93
N LEU A 41 10.22 0.80 7.13
CA LEU A 41 10.05 0.87 5.68
C LEU A 41 10.08 -0.51 5.04
N GLU A 42 11.00 -1.39 5.48
CA GLU A 42 11.06 -2.79 5.05
C GLU A 42 9.77 -3.54 5.42
N THR A 43 9.29 -3.36 6.64
CA THR A 43 8.03 -3.98 7.09
C THR A 43 6.83 -3.49 6.27
N ARG A 44 6.74 -2.18 6.03
CA ARG A 44 5.69 -1.57 5.19
C ARG A 44 5.75 -2.11 3.77
N TYR A 45 6.96 -2.22 3.22
CA TYR A 45 7.17 -2.76 1.88
C TYR A 45 6.70 -4.22 1.79
N ASP A 46 7.08 -5.07 2.74
CA ASP A 46 6.65 -6.48 2.77
C ASP A 46 5.13 -6.61 2.84
N VAL A 47 4.47 -5.81 3.69
CA VAL A 47 3.00 -5.76 3.78
C VAL A 47 2.38 -5.35 2.44
N CYS A 48 2.95 -4.35 1.76
CA CYS A 48 2.44 -3.91 0.47
C CYS A 48 2.66 -4.96 -0.64
N VAL A 49 3.80 -5.67 -0.63
CA VAL A 49 4.08 -6.75 -1.59
C VAL A 49 3.13 -7.93 -1.42
N ASP A 50 2.88 -8.35 -0.18
CA ASP A 50 1.89 -9.40 0.10
C ASP A 50 0.49 -8.98 -0.34
N LEU A 51 0.11 -7.74 -0.02
CA LEU A 51 -1.17 -7.18 -0.43
C LEU A 51 -1.31 -7.15 -1.96
N VAL A 52 -0.30 -6.68 -2.71
CA VAL A 52 -0.30 -6.71 -4.18
C VAL A 52 -0.55 -8.12 -4.68
N THR A 53 0.11 -9.13 -4.12
CA THR A 53 -0.06 -10.54 -4.48
C THR A 53 -1.51 -11.00 -4.25
N GLN A 54 -2.09 -10.68 -3.10
CA GLN A 54 -3.49 -10.99 -2.79
C GLN A 54 -4.47 -10.29 -3.74
N LEU A 55 -4.21 -9.03 -4.09
CA LEU A 55 -5.05 -8.23 -4.99
C LEU A 55 -5.01 -8.74 -6.43
N VAL A 56 -3.84 -9.17 -6.91
CA VAL A 56 -3.70 -9.82 -8.23
C VAL A 56 -4.51 -11.12 -8.28
N ALA A 57 -4.41 -11.96 -7.24
CA ALA A 57 -5.21 -13.18 -7.14
C ALA A 57 -6.72 -12.88 -7.09
N TYR A 58 -7.11 -11.87 -6.31
CA TYR A 58 -8.49 -11.39 -6.24
C TYR A 58 -8.99 -10.88 -7.60
N TYR A 59 -8.18 -10.10 -8.32
CA TYR A 59 -8.48 -9.62 -9.67
C TYR A 59 -8.73 -10.79 -10.63
N HIS A 60 -7.83 -11.77 -10.68
CA HIS A 60 -8.00 -12.94 -11.55
C HIS A 60 -9.21 -13.80 -11.19
N ARG A 61 -9.56 -13.87 -9.90
CA ARG A 61 -10.79 -14.54 -9.47
C ARG A 61 -12.04 -13.74 -9.87
N LYS A 62 -11.99 -12.41 -9.81
CA LYS A 62 -13.13 -11.54 -10.12
C LYS A 62 -13.34 -11.30 -11.60
N LYS A 63 -12.30 -11.30 -12.44
CA LYS A 63 -12.44 -11.12 -13.90
C LYS A 63 -13.29 -12.21 -14.56
N VAL A 64 -13.31 -13.41 -13.98
CA VAL A 64 -14.09 -14.56 -14.49
C VAL A 64 -15.47 -14.69 -13.84
N GLN A 65 -15.79 -13.89 -12.82
CA GLN A 65 -17.08 -13.93 -12.13
C GLN A 65 -18.07 -12.94 -12.77
N PRO A 66 -19.30 -13.36 -13.10
CA PRO A 66 -20.33 -12.44 -13.56
C PRO A 66 -20.80 -11.49 -12.43
N PRO A 67 -21.16 -10.23 -12.75
CA PRO A 67 -21.05 -9.60 -14.07
C PRO A 67 -19.59 -9.34 -14.45
N VAL A 68 -19.25 -9.63 -15.71
CA VAL A 68 -17.91 -9.39 -16.28
C VAL A 68 -17.65 -7.89 -16.23
N ARG A 69 -16.59 -7.50 -15.54
CA ARG A 69 -16.18 -6.10 -15.38
C ARG A 69 -14.89 -5.86 -16.15
N THR A 70 -14.73 -4.65 -16.62
CA THR A 70 -13.49 -4.20 -17.24
C THR A 70 -12.35 -4.19 -16.21
N PRO A 71 -11.08 -4.31 -16.65
CA PRO A 71 -9.93 -4.22 -15.77
C PRO A 71 -9.92 -2.95 -14.91
N ASP A 72 -10.23 -1.80 -15.50
CA ASP A 72 -10.26 -0.51 -14.81
C ASP A 72 -11.36 -0.45 -13.73
N GLU A 73 -12.55 -1.00 -13.98
CA GLU A 73 -13.60 -1.08 -12.96
C GLU A 73 -13.20 -1.95 -11.76
N LEU A 74 -12.49 -3.06 -12.00
CA LEU A 74 -12.01 -3.91 -10.91
C LEU A 74 -10.90 -3.20 -10.10
N LEU A 75 -9.98 -2.50 -10.77
CA LEU A 75 -8.94 -1.73 -10.10
C LEU A 75 -9.50 -0.59 -9.27
N MET A 76 -10.47 0.16 -9.80
CA MET A 76 -11.14 1.25 -9.06
C MET A 76 -11.79 0.74 -7.78
N ARG A 77 -12.50 -0.40 -7.85
CA ARG A 77 -13.11 -1.01 -6.66
C ARG A 77 -12.09 -1.53 -5.65
N ILE A 78 -10.94 -2.02 -6.12
CA ILE A 78 -9.85 -2.42 -5.23
C ILE A 78 -9.30 -1.19 -4.51
N GLU A 79 -9.05 -0.09 -5.23
CA GLU A 79 -8.58 1.17 -4.65
C GLU A 79 -9.55 1.72 -3.61
N GLU A 80 -10.85 1.77 -3.93
CA GLU A 80 -11.90 2.16 -2.98
C GLU A 80 -11.93 1.24 -1.75
N ALA A 81 -11.81 -0.08 -1.94
CA ALA A 81 -11.81 -1.03 -0.84
C ALA A 81 -10.59 -0.85 0.08
N LEU A 82 -9.41 -0.54 -0.48
CA LEU A 82 -8.21 -0.24 0.30
C LEU A 82 -8.36 1.06 1.09
N GLY A 83 -8.94 2.10 0.49
CA GLY A 83 -9.20 3.37 1.15
C GLY A 83 -10.25 3.29 2.27
N GLN A 84 -11.30 2.46 2.10
CA GLN A 84 -12.39 2.34 3.06
C GLN A 84 -12.08 1.41 4.24
N LYS A 85 -11.26 0.38 4.06
CA LYS A 85 -11.10 -0.67 5.08
C LYS A 85 -10.17 -0.30 6.25
N GLY A 86 -9.58 0.90 6.28
CA GLY A 86 -8.77 1.35 7.42
C GLY A 86 -7.52 0.50 7.69
N TRP A 87 -6.85 0.00 6.65
CA TRP A 87 -5.69 -0.91 6.76
C TRP A 87 -4.42 -0.22 7.30
N GLY A 88 -4.51 1.06 7.67
CA GLY A 88 -3.34 1.86 8.07
C GLY A 88 -2.39 2.17 6.92
N LEU A 89 -2.84 1.96 5.67
CA LEU A 89 -2.11 2.34 4.46
C LEU A 89 -2.36 3.81 4.15
N THR A 90 -1.30 4.51 3.78
CA THR A 90 -1.35 5.87 3.25
C THR A 90 -1.88 5.86 1.82
N ALA A 91 -2.40 7.01 1.36
CA ALA A 91 -2.84 7.16 -0.02
C ALA A 91 -1.70 6.83 -1.03
N ALA A 92 -0.46 7.14 -0.67
CA ALA A 92 0.71 6.83 -1.49
C ALA A 92 0.99 5.31 -1.56
N GLU A 93 0.87 4.58 -0.45
CA GLU A 93 1.00 3.11 -0.43
C GLU A 93 -0.12 2.45 -1.24
N ILE A 94 -1.35 2.95 -1.14
CA ILE A 94 -2.49 2.46 -1.92
C ILE A 94 -2.22 2.67 -3.42
N ALA A 95 -1.83 3.88 -3.82
CA ALA A 95 -1.51 4.20 -5.21
C ALA A 95 -0.36 3.34 -5.75
N TRP A 96 0.67 3.08 -4.92
CA TRP A 96 1.75 2.17 -5.26
C TRP A 96 1.22 0.75 -5.48
N CYS A 97 0.41 0.21 -4.57
CA CYS A 97 -0.17 -1.12 -4.71
C CYS A 97 -1.00 -1.26 -6.00
N ILE A 98 -1.86 -0.28 -6.30
CA ILE A 98 -2.68 -0.29 -7.52
C ILE A 98 -1.79 -0.26 -8.78
N ARG A 99 -0.73 0.55 -8.79
CA ARG A 99 0.24 0.59 -9.91
C ARG A 99 0.90 -0.77 -10.12
N GLN A 100 1.32 -1.44 -9.05
CA GLN A 100 1.93 -2.76 -9.12
C GLN A 100 0.95 -3.84 -9.59
N VAL A 101 -0.29 -3.84 -9.10
CA VAL A 101 -1.35 -4.73 -9.59
C VAL A 101 -1.58 -4.51 -11.08
N ARG A 102 -1.68 -3.24 -11.53
CA ARG A 102 -1.85 -2.90 -12.95
C ARG A 102 -0.67 -3.37 -13.81
N ALA A 103 0.56 -3.28 -13.31
CA ALA A 103 1.73 -3.80 -14.00
C ALA A 103 1.72 -5.33 -14.09
N ALA A 104 1.36 -6.02 -13.00
CA ALA A 104 1.29 -7.48 -12.94
C ALA A 104 0.24 -8.04 -13.90
N ILE A 105 -0.97 -7.46 -13.96
CA ILE A 105 -2.04 -7.94 -14.85
C ILE A 105 -1.74 -7.68 -16.34
N ARG A 106 -0.93 -6.65 -16.66
CA ARG A 106 -0.49 -6.37 -18.04
C ARG A 106 0.63 -7.31 -18.51
N SER A 107 1.44 -7.80 -17.56
CA SER A 107 2.57 -8.69 -17.86
C SER A 107 2.16 -10.17 -17.94
N GLY A 108 0.99 -10.53 -17.40
CA GLY A 108 0.41 -11.87 -17.47
C GLY A 108 -0.72 -12.03 -18.50
N GLY A 109 -0.62 -11.30 -19.62
CA GLY A 109 -1.54 -11.38 -20.77
C GLY A 109 -1.21 -12.51 -21.73
#